data_AF-A0A2J6WWZ3-F1
#
_entry.id   AF-A0A2J6WWZ3-F1
#
_cell.length_a   1.000
_cell.length_b   1.000
_cell.length_c   1.000
_cell.angle_alpha   90.00
_cell.angle_beta   90.00
_cell.angle_gamma   90.00
#
_symmetry.space_group_name_H-M   'P 1'
#
loop_
_entity.id
_entity.type
_entity.pdbx_description
1 polymer ?
#
loop_
_entity_poly.entity_id
_entity_poly.type
_entity_poly.pdbx_seq_one_letter_code
_entity_poly.pdbx_strand_id
1 'polypeptide(L)'
;MNFTIATIISIIPVAVILYDAFGKREDVNDRGIFVYLMLGFFSGIIVSIFFLLLSSSASKYIDLTLFLVLLFPFFTVLLNFIIFNRNRYVKKKGTVHLSFSFGSGTGATFSLSLIYYYGRGFSPSIFDYLVFLLFSFVYVFSFSSAGILIGKGIFEMRRRYNLINAILVMILSFFFLIPYMWSMIIYSTMGILIMVPIYMVLRKELK
;
A
#
# COMPACT_ATOMS: atom_id res chain seq x y z
N MET A 1 17.64 14.12 1.40
CA MET A 1 17.61 12.94 0.49
C MET A 1 17.22 13.35 -0.93
N ASN A 2 17.85 12.76 -1.96
CA ASN A 2 17.50 12.96 -3.36
C ASN A 2 16.18 12.23 -3.72
N PHE A 3 15.25 12.92 -4.38
CA PHE A 3 13.96 12.37 -4.83
C PHE A 3 14.11 11.12 -5.71
N THR A 4 15.12 11.09 -6.60
CA THR A 4 15.41 9.95 -7.48
C THR A 4 15.72 8.70 -6.67
N ILE A 5 16.50 8.83 -5.59
CA ILE A 5 16.85 7.69 -4.72
C ILE A 5 15.60 7.19 -3.99
N ALA A 6 14.79 8.11 -3.45
CA ALA A 6 13.52 7.76 -2.81
C ALA A 6 12.61 6.96 -3.75
N THR A 7 12.55 7.39 -5.02
CA THR A 7 11.74 6.78 -6.07
C THR A 7 12.19 5.35 -6.35
N ILE A 8 13.50 5.12 -6.48
CA ILE A 8 14.07 3.78 -6.68
C ILE A 8 13.70 2.87 -5.51
N ILE A 9 13.89 3.34 -4.27
CA ILE A 9 13.58 2.57 -3.06
C ILE A 9 12.12 2.15 -3.04
N SER A 10 11.20 3.03 -3.43
CA SER A 10 9.77 2.75 -3.41
C SER A 10 9.27 1.87 -4.56
N ILE A 11 10.01 1.79 -5.66
CA ILE A 11 9.65 0.94 -6.82
C ILE A 11 10.18 -0.49 -6.64
N ILE A 12 11.29 -0.69 -5.93
CA ILE A 12 11.88 -2.04 -5.74
C ILE A 12 10.83 -3.05 -5.20
N PRO A 13 10.07 -2.76 -4.13
CA PRO A 13 9.06 -3.69 -3.63
C PRO A 13 8.00 -4.03 -4.68
N VAL A 14 7.60 -3.06 -5.52
CA VAL A 14 6.62 -3.27 -6.60
C VAL A 14 7.17 -4.26 -7.62
N ALA A 15 8.41 -4.07 -8.06
CA ALA A 15 9.05 -4.99 -9.01
C ALA A 15 9.13 -6.41 -8.44
N VAL A 16 9.48 -6.55 -7.16
CA VAL A 16 9.54 -7.83 -6.46
C VAL A 16 8.17 -8.52 -6.43
N ILE A 17 7.10 -7.82 -6.03
CA ILE A 17 5.77 -8.43 -5.94
C ILE A 17 5.12 -8.71 -7.29
N LEU A 18 5.41 -7.90 -8.32
CA LEU A 18 4.93 -8.16 -9.68
C LEU A 18 5.64 -9.38 -10.27
N TYR A 19 6.94 -9.50 -10.05
CA TYR A 19 7.69 -10.68 -10.47
C TYR A 19 7.22 -11.94 -9.74
N ASP A 20 6.99 -11.87 -8.43
CA ASP A 20 6.45 -13.00 -7.65
C ASP A 20 5.03 -13.41 -8.09
N ALA A 21 4.16 -12.43 -8.40
CA ALA A 21 2.78 -12.67 -8.79
C ALA A 21 2.63 -13.15 -10.25
N PHE A 22 3.41 -12.59 -11.18
CA PHE A 22 3.17 -12.70 -12.62
C PHE A 22 4.39 -13.11 -13.45
N GLY A 23 5.61 -13.10 -12.90
CA GLY A 23 6.85 -13.26 -13.68
C GLY A 23 7.01 -14.58 -14.44
N LYS A 24 6.12 -15.57 -14.22
CA LYS A 24 6.11 -16.86 -14.92
C LYS A 24 4.76 -17.18 -15.59
N ARG A 25 3.89 -16.18 -15.76
CA ARG A 25 2.51 -16.38 -16.23
C ARG A 25 2.28 -15.74 -17.58
N GLU A 26 1.85 -16.55 -18.54
CA GLU A 26 1.53 -16.11 -19.91
C GLU A 26 0.04 -15.78 -20.08
N ASP A 27 -0.81 -16.16 -19.12
CA ASP A 27 -2.27 -16.03 -19.20
C ASP A 27 -2.81 -14.69 -18.70
N VAL A 28 -1.93 -13.78 -18.26
CA VAL A 28 -2.33 -12.55 -17.57
C VAL A 28 -2.32 -11.34 -18.50
N ASN A 29 -3.30 -10.46 -18.35
CA ASN A 29 -3.39 -9.23 -19.13
C ASN A 29 -2.39 -8.18 -18.64
N ASP A 30 -1.15 -8.24 -19.13
CA ASP A 30 -0.04 -7.35 -18.76
C ASP A 30 -0.37 -5.87 -18.96
N ARG A 31 -1.05 -5.53 -20.07
CA ARG A 31 -1.49 -4.15 -20.34
C ARG A 31 -2.47 -3.68 -19.28
N GLY A 32 -3.41 -4.55 -18.89
CA GLY A 32 -4.33 -4.29 -17.80
C GLY A 32 -3.58 -4.04 -16.49
N ILE A 33 -2.72 -4.98 -16.07
CA ILE A 33 -1.89 -4.84 -14.86
C ILE A 33 -1.16 -3.51 -14.82
N PHE A 34 -0.44 -3.17 -15.90
CA PHE A 34 0.34 -1.94 -15.97
C PHE A 34 -0.54 -0.69 -15.87
N VAL A 35 -1.67 -0.64 -16.58
CA VAL A 35 -2.58 0.52 -16.52
C VAL A 35 -3.13 0.71 -15.10
N TYR A 36 -3.52 -0.36 -14.40
CA TYR A 36 -4.03 -0.22 -13.03
C TYR A 36 -2.92 0.06 -12.02
N LEU A 37 -1.70 -0.43 -12.24
CA LEU A 37 -0.53 -0.03 -11.48
C LEU A 37 -0.31 1.49 -11.57
N MET A 38 -0.37 2.06 -12.77
CA MET A 38 -0.23 3.51 -12.98
C MET A 38 -1.40 4.30 -12.38
N LEU A 39 -2.64 3.84 -12.52
CA LEU A 39 -3.79 4.47 -11.85
C LEU A 39 -3.65 4.43 -10.32
N GLY A 40 -3.13 3.32 -9.80
CA GLY A 40 -2.76 3.18 -8.38
C GLY A 40 -1.71 4.20 -7.99
N PHE A 41 -0.68 4.39 -8.80
CA PHE A 41 0.37 5.39 -8.56
C PHE A 41 -0.21 6.80 -8.40
N PHE A 42 -1.09 7.23 -9.32
CA PHE A 42 -1.77 8.53 -9.24
C PHE A 42 -2.71 8.62 -8.03
N SER A 43 -3.46 7.56 -7.74
CA SER A 43 -4.27 7.48 -6.53
C SER A 43 -3.42 7.63 -5.26
N GLY A 44 -2.24 7.02 -5.26
CA GLY A 44 -1.27 7.12 -4.18
C GLY A 44 -0.77 8.55 -3.97
N ILE A 45 -0.62 9.37 -5.01
CA ILE A 45 -0.28 10.80 -4.87
C ILE A 45 -1.38 11.50 -4.05
N ILE A 46 -2.63 11.33 -4.45
CA ILE A 46 -3.78 11.95 -3.80
C ILE A 46 -3.86 11.52 -2.33
N VAL A 47 -3.80 10.21 -2.09
CA VAL A 47 -3.80 9.62 -0.74
C VAL A 47 -2.65 10.18 0.11
N SER A 48 -1.45 10.30 -0.45
CA SER A 48 -0.28 10.80 0.28
C SER A 48 -0.42 12.26 0.67
N ILE A 49 -0.94 13.11 -0.22
CA ILE A 49 -1.15 14.54 0.06
C ILE A 49 -2.12 14.69 1.23
N PHE A 50 -3.28 14.02 1.18
CA PHE A 50 -4.25 14.07 2.28
C PHE A 50 -3.66 13.55 3.59
N PHE A 51 -2.91 12.44 3.54
CA PHE A 51 -2.27 11.89 4.74
C PHE A 51 -1.27 12.88 5.34
N LEU A 52 -0.36 13.44 4.54
CA LEU A 52 0.68 14.35 5.00
C LEU A 52 0.09 15.65 5.59
N LEU A 53 -0.97 16.20 4.97
CA LEU A 53 -1.69 17.36 5.51
C LEU A 53 -2.25 17.06 6.91
N LEU A 54 -2.97 15.94 7.06
CA LEU A 54 -3.55 15.56 8.35
C LEU A 54 -2.49 15.20 9.38
N SER A 55 -1.44 14.50 8.96
CA SER A 55 -0.32 14.09 9.82
C SER A 55 0.41 15.30 10.39
N SER A 56 0.55 16.39 9.62
CA SER A 56 1.24 17.61 10.09
C SER A 56 0.50 18.30 11.25
N SER A 57 -0.82 18.17 11.30
CA SER A 57 -1.66 18.67 12.39
C SER A 57 -1.71 17.70 13.57
N ALA A 58 -1.70 16.39 13.29
CA ALA A 58 -1.86 15.34 14.30
C ALA A 58 -0.58 14.99 15.05
N SER A 59 0.61 15.20 14.47
CA SER A 59 1.89 14.72 15.04
C SER A 59 2.27 15.34 16.39
N LYS A 60 1.56 16.39 16.84
CA LYS A 60 1.74 17.02 18.16
C LYS A 60 0.88 16.40 19.26
N TYR A 61 -0.08 15.55 18.89
CA TYR A 61 -1.15 15.06 19.77
C TYR A 61 -1.36 13.56 19.54
N ILE A 62 -1.13 12.75 20.57
CA ILE A 62 -1.16 11.28 20.46
C ILE A 62 -2.56 10.75 20.14
N ASP A 63 -3.59 11.37 20.72
CA ASP A 63 -5.00 11.09 20.48
C ASP A 63 -5.40 11.37 19.02
N LEU A 64 -5.00 12.51 18.45
CA LEU A 64 -5.22 12.81 17.04
C LEU A 64 -4.44 11.88 16.11
N THR A 65 -3.23 11.47 16.51
CA THR A 65 -2.43 10.48 15.78
C THR A 65 -3.13 9.12 15.72
N LEU A 66 -3.64 8.64 16.86
CA LEU A 66 -4.41 7.39 16.93
C LEU A 66 -5.70 7.47 16.10
N PHE A 67 -6.41 8.59 16.19
CA PHE A 67 -7.62 8.82 15.40
C PHE A 67 -7.32 8.78 13.89
N LEU A 68 -6.26 9.45 13.45
CA LEU A 68 -5.83 9.44 12.04
C LEU A 68 -5.47 8.02 11.58
N VAL A 69 -4.70 7.28 12.37
CA VAL A 69 -4.28 5.90 12.08
C VAL A 69 -5.47 4.95 11.98
N LEU A 70 -6.54 5.18 12.74
CA LEU A 70 -7.77 4.38 12.65
C LEU A 70 -8.65 4.78 11.46
N LEU A 71 -8.84 6.07 11.22
CA LEU A 71 -9.80 6.57 10.22
C LEU A 71 -9.25 6.50 8.79
N PHE A 72 -7.98 6.83 8.59
CA PHE A 72 -7.39 6.95 7.26
C PHE A 72 -7.39 5.64 6.45
N PRO A 73 -7.15 4.46 7.06
CA PRO A 73 -7.37 3.16 6.40
C PRO A 73 -8.74 3.02 5.74
N PHE A 74 -9.82 3.49 6.37
CA PHE A 74 -11.16 3.40 5.79
C PHE A 74 -11.24 4.17 4.47
N PHE A 75 -10.73 5.41 4.45
CA PHE A 75 -10.73 6.23 3.24
C PHE A 75 -9.97 5.54 2.09
N THR A 76 -8.77 5.04 2.37
CA THR A 76 -7.93 4.39 1.35
C THR A 76 -8.57 3.11 0.79
N VAL A 77 -9.14 2.27 1.64
CA VAL A 77 -9.78 1.01 1.20
C VAL A 77 -11.09 1.29 0.48
N LEU A 78 -11.89 2.25 0.95
CA LEU A 78 -13.14 2.63 0.30
C LEU A 78 -12.91 3.19 -1.10
N LEU A 79 -11.85 3.97 -1.30
CA LEU A 79 -11.47 4.46 -2.63
C LEU A 79 -11.25 3.29 -3.61
N ASN A 80 -10.48 2.29 -3.20
CA ASN A 80 -10.24 1.08 -3.99
C ASN A 80 -11.55 0.31 -4.25
N PHE A 81 -12.38 0.14 -3.20
CA PHE A 81 -13.67 -0.52 -3.31
C PHE A 81 -14.61 0.19 -4.30
N ILE A 82 -14.73 1.51 -4.27
CA ILE A 82 -15.58 2.29 -5.17
C ILE A 82 -15.15 2.12 -6.63
N ILE A 83 -13.84 2.08 -6.90
CA ILE A 83 -13.30 1.89 -8.25
C ILE A 83 -13.72 0.53 -8.83
N PHE A 84 -13.50 -0.55 -8.07
CA PHE A 84 -13.71 -1.90 -8.57
C PHE A 84 -15.14 -2.42 -8.37
N ASN A 85 -15.97 -1.82 -7.52
CA ASN A 85 -17.37 -2.21 -7.33
C ASN A 85 -18.29 -1.81 -8.52
N ARG A 86 -17.73 -1.28 -9.61
CA ARG A 86 -18.45 -0.98 -10.85
C ARG A 86 -18.80 -2.27 -11.60
N ASN A 87 -19.97 -2.29 -12.25
CA ASN A 87 -20.52 -3.47 -12.94
C ASN A 87 -19.52 -4.17 -13.88
N ARG A 88 -18.62 -3.42 -14.53
CA ARG A 88 -17.62 -3.97 -15.46
C ARG A 88 -16.61 -4.93 -14.84
N TYR A 89 -16.47 -4.99 -13.52
CA TYR A 89 -15.49 -5.82 -12.79
C TYR A 89 -16.13 -6.94 -11.96
N VAL A 90 -17.43 -6.84 -11.71
CA VAL A 90 -18.16 -7.78 -10.86
C VAL A 90 -18.09 -9.19 -11.46
N LYS A 91 -17.80 -10.19 -10.62
CA LYS A 91 -17.66 -11.61 -11.02
C LYS A 91 -16.58 -11.90 -12.08
N LYS A 92 -15.62 -11.00 -12.31
CA LYS A 92 -14.48 -11.26 -13.20
C LYS A 92 -13.24 -11.65 -12.41
N LYS A 93 -12.63 -12.82 -12.71
CA LYS A 93 -11.42 -13.30 -12.02
C LYS A 93 -10.27 -12.29 -12.13
N GLY A 94 -10.10 -11.68 -13.31
CA GLY A 94 -9.07 -10.66 -13.54
C GLY A 94 -9.17 -9.43 -12.64
N THR A 95 -10.32 -9.16 -12.00
CA THR A 95 -10.49 -8.05 -11.05
C THR A 95 -9.54 -8.17 -9.85
N VAL A 96 -9.19 -9.39 -9.43
CA VAL A 96 -8.21 -9.62 -8.36
C VAL A 96 -6.83 -9.10 -8.78
N HIS A 97 -6.38 -9.41 -10.00
CA HIS A 97 -5.09 -8.95 -10.54
C HIS A 97 -5.05 -7.44 -10.73
N LEU A 98 -6.12 -6.85 -11.26
CA LEU A 98 -6.20 -5.39 -11.46
C LEU A 98 -6.22 -4.64 -10.13
N SER A 99 -6.95 -5.13 -9.12
CA SER A 99 -7.01 -4.49 -7.81
C SER A 99 -5.72 -4.66 -7.01
N PHE A 100 -5.05 -5.81 -7.13
CA PHE A 100 -3.69 -6.02 -6.62
C PHE A 100 -2.70 -5.01 -7.22
N SER A 101 -2.73 -4.84 -8.54
CA SER A 101 -1.84 -3.90 -9.26
C SER A 101 -2.11 -2.46 -8.84
N PHE A 102 -3.38 -2.07 -8.72
CA PHE A 102 -3.80 -0.76 -8.22
C PHE A 102 -3.32 -0.51 -6.77
N GLY A 103 -3.45 -1.53 -5.90
CA GLY A 103 -2.93 -1.47 -4.53
C GLY A 103 -1.42 -1.30 -4.51
N SER A 104 -0.69 -2.08 -5.32
CA SER A 104 0.77 -2.02 -5.44
C SER A 104 1.25 -0.62 -5.80
N GLY A 105 0.62 0.00 -6.82
CA GLY A 105 0.94 1.35 -7.25
C GLY A 105 0.64 2.40 -6.18
N THR A 106 -0.52 2.29 -5.52
CA THR A 106 -0.89 3.18 -4.41
C THR A 106 0.13 3.10 -3.28
N GLY A 107 0.51 1.89 -2.86
CA GLY A 107 1.49 1.67 -1.79
C GLY A 107 2.89 2.17 -2.14
N ALA A 108 3.30 2.06 -3.40
CA ALA A 108 4.57 2.58 -3.88
C ALA A 108 4.67 4.10 -3.70
N THR A 109 3.69 4.83 -4.23
CA THR A 109 3.66 6.29 -4.10
C THR A 109 3.45 6.75 -2.66
N PHE A 110 2.64 6.01 -1.90
CA PHE A 110 2.43 6.30 -0.49
C PHE A 110 3.72 6.21 0.30
N SER A 111 4.44 5.09 0.18
CA SER A 111 5.75 4.94 0.82
C SER A 111 6.76 5.97 0.32
N LEU A 112 6.80 6.26 -0.99
CA LEU A 112 7.68 7.28 -1.59
C LEU A 112 7.49 8.63 -0.92
N SER A 113 6.23 9.07 -0.80
CA SER A 113 5.91 10.38 -0.26
C SER A 113 6.35 10.52 1.19
N LEU A 114 6.16 9.47 2.00
CA LEU A 114 6.58 9.45 3.39
C LEU A 114 8.10 9.39 3.55
N ILE A 115 8.77 8.50 2.81
CA ILE A 115 10.22 8.38 2.83
C ILE A 115 10.86 9.69 2.38
N TYR A 116 10.38 10.29 1.29
CA TYR A 116 10.87 11.58 0.81
C TYR A 116 10.63 12.70 1.82
N TYR A 117 9.43 12.77 2.40
CA TYR A 117 9.09 13.78 3.41
C TYR A 117 9.96 13.67 4.66
N TYR A 118 10.27 12.45 5.12
CA TYR A 118 11.14 12.21 6.26
C TYR A 118 12.61 12.50 5.93
N GLY A 119 13.11 11.93 4.83
CA GLY A 119 14.51 12.01 4.43
C GLY A 119 14.94 13.37 3.86
N ARG A 120 14.03 14.30 3.57
CA ARG A 120 14.40 15.65 3.07
C ARG A 120 15.12 16.51 4.11
N GLY A 121 14.97 16.20 5.40
CA GLY A 121 15.57 16.96 6.49
C GLY A 121 17.04 16.66 6.79
N PHE A 122 17.62 15.62 6.17
CA PHE A 122 18.99 15.20 6.45
C PHE A 122 19.63 14.43 5.28
N SER A 123 20.92 14.10 5.43
CA SER A 123 21.66 13.23 4.52
C SER A 123 21.62 11.80 5.06
N PRO A 124 20.87 10.87 4.44
CA PRO A 124 20.73 9.51 4.96
C PRO A 124 22.04 8.73 4.86
N SER A 125 22.32 7.94 5.89
CA SER A 125 23.35 6.91 5.88
C SER A 125 22.88 5.66 5.12
N ILE A 126 23.79 4.71 4.88
CA ILE A 126 23.45 3.42 4.25
C ILE A 126 22.40 2.65 5.06
N PHE A 127 22.45 2.77 6.39
CA PHE A 127 21.50 2.13 7.28
C PHE A 127 20.09 2.73 7.12
N ASP A 128 19.98 4.05 6.96
CA ASP A 128 18.70 4.72 6.73
C ASP A 128 18.06 4.27 5.41
N TYR A 129 18.85 4.05 4.36
CA TYR A 129 18.35 3.52 3.10
C TYR A 129 17.78 2.10 3.22
N LEU A 130 18.38 1.24 4.04
CA LEU A 130 17.84 -0.09 4.34
C LEU A 130 16.52 0.02 5.11
N VAL A 131 16.45 0.92 6.09
CA VAL A 131 15.23 1.22 6.85
C VAL A 131 14.13 1.70 5.91
N PHE A 132 14.42 2.62 4.98
CA PHE A 132 13.48 3.11 3.99
C PHE A 132 12.99 2.02 3.04
N LEU A 133 13.87 1.10 2.64
CA LEU A 133 13.49 -0.04 1.80
C LEU A 133 12.52 -0.96 2.54
N LEU A 134 12.83 -1.35 3.78
CA LEU A 134 11.96 -2.18 4.60
C LEU A 134 10.63 -1.48 4.86
N PHE A 135 10.65 -0.18 5.18
CA PHE A 135 9.47 0.65 5.33
C PHE A 135 8.60 0.62 4.07
N SER A 136 9.19 0.74 2.88
CA SER A 136 8.46 0.66 1.62
C SER A 136 7.81 -0.72 1.41
N PHE A 137 8.53 -1.80 1.72
CA PHE A 137 7.96 -3.15 1.68
C PHE A 137 6.71 -3.28 2.55
N VAL A 138 6.71 -2.72 3.76
CA VAL A 138 5.52 -2.75 4.65
C VAL A 138 4.30 -2.23 3.89
N TYR A 139 4.33 -0.99 3.38
CA TYR A 139 3.14 -0.40 2.76
C TYR A 139 2.82 -1.00 1.40
N VAL A 140 3.82 -1.35 0.58
CA VAL A 140 3.56 -2.01 -0.70
C VAL A 140 2.86 -3.36 -0.45
N PHE A 141 3.28 -4.16 0.53
CA PHE A 141 2.57 -5.39 0.89
C PHE A 141 1.17 -5.12 1.43
N SER A 142 0.98 -4.12 2.30
CA SER A 142 -0.33 -3.80 2.88
C SER A 142 -1.35 -3.37 1.84
N PHE A 143 -1.00 -2.39 1.00
CA PHE A 143 -1.92 -1.88 -0.03
C PHE A 143 -2.21 -2.95 -1.10
N SER A 144 -1.21 -3.75 -1.47
CA SER A 144 -1.41 -4.87 -2.40
C SER A 144 -2.32 -5.95 -1.82
N SER A 145 -2.13 -6.30 -0.55
CA SER A 145 -2.97 -7.26 0.18
C SER A 145 -4.42 -6.79 0.31
N ALA A 146 -4.61 -5.51 0.64
CA ALA A 146 -5.93 -4.89 0.63
C ALA A 146 -6.55 -4.93 -0.78
N GLY A 147 -5.77 -4.68 -1.83
CA GLY A 147 -6.20 -4.82 -3.22
C GLY A 147 -6.67 -6.23 -3.57
N ILE A 148 -5.92 -7.27 -3.17
CA ILE A 148 -6.32 -8.67 -3.37
C ILE A 148 -7.68 -8.94 -2.71
N LEU A 149 -7.83 -8.55 -1.45
CA LEU A 149 -9.08 -8.76 -0.70
C LEU A 149 -10.26 -8.06 -1.37
N ILE A 150 -10.12 -6.78 -1.76
CA ILE A 150 -11.16 -6.04 -2.47
C ILE A 150 -11.53 -6.74 -3.79
N GLY A 151 -10.53 -7.09 -4.60
CA GLY A 151 -10.76 -7.80 -5.86
C GLY A 151 -11.45 -9.15 -5.67
N LYS A 152 -11.02 -9.93 -4.66
CA LYS A 152 -11.63 -11.23 -4.29
C LYS A 152 -13.08 -11.06 -3.87
N GLY A 153 -13.38 -10.07 -3.02
CA GLY A 153 -14.75 -9.79 -2.57
C GLY A 153 -15.69 -9.41 -3.71
N ILE A 154 -15.18 -8.74 -4.74
CA ILE A 154 -15.96 -8.35 -5.93
C ILE A 154 -16.16 -9.53 -6.89
N PHE A 155 -15.15 -10.39 -7.03
CA PHE A 155 -15.22 -11.62 -7.82
C PHE A 155 -16.19 -12.64 -7.20
N GLU A 156 -16.02 -12.96 -5.91
CA GLU A 156 -16.81 -13.99 -5.21
C GLU A 156 -18.16 -13.48 -4.69
N MET A 157 -18.50 -12.21 -4.90
CA MET A 157 -19.67 -11.54 -4.33
C MET A 157 -19.69 -11.48 -2.79
N ARG A 158 -18.57 -11.78 -2.13
CA ARG A 158 -18.36 -11.64 -0.67
C ARG A 158 -17.82 -10.26 -0.30
N ARG A 159 -18.49 -9.21 -0.79
CA ARG A 159 -18.00 -7.81 -0.74
C ARG A 159 -17.76 -7.32 0.69
N ARG A 160 -18.75 -7.48 1.57
CA ARG A 160 -18.68 -6.98 2.96
C ARG A 160 -17.55 -7.64 3.76
N TYR A 161 -17.47 -8.97 3.71
CA TYR A 161 -16.45 -9.73 4.43
C TYR A 161 -15.04 -9.33 4.02
N ASN A 162 -14.76 -9.28 2.72
CA ASN A 162 -13.43 -8.92 2.25
C ASN A 162 -13.12 -7.42 2.40
N LEU A 163 -14.14 -6.54 2.35
CA LEU A 163 -13.96 -5.13 2.66
C LEU A 163 -13.50 -4.93 4.12
N ILE A 164 -14.14 -5.62 5.06
CA ILE A 164 -13.73 -5.58 6.48
C ILE A 164 -12.30 -6.09 6.63
N ASN A 165 -11.95 -7.23 6.03
CA ASN A 165 -10.59 -7.75 6.10
C ASN A 165 -9.55 -6.80 5.48
N ALA A 166 -9.90 -6.15 4.37
CA ALA A 166 -9.01 -5.16 3.73
C ALA A 166 -8.78 -3.95 4.64
N ILE A 167 -9.84 -3.46 5.31
CA ILE A 167 -9.73 -2.38 6.30
C ILE A 167 -8.85 -2.82 7.47
N LEU A 168 -9.03 -4.04 8.01
CA LEU A 168 -8.21 -4.55 9.12
C LEU A 168 -6.72 -4.64 8.76
N VAL A 169 -6.38 -5.15 7.57
CA VAL A 169 -4.99 -5.19 7.07
C VAL A 169 -4.41 -3.77 7.01
N MET A 170 -5.17 -2.81 6.49
CA MET A 170 -4.73 -1.42 6.39
C MET A 170 -4.58 -0.76 7.76
N ILE A 171 -5.52 -0.97 8.70
CA ILE A 171 -5.40 -0.49 10.09
C ILE A 171 -4.13 -1.03 10.73
N LEU A 172 -3.86 -2.34 10.62
CA LEU A 172 -2.64 -2.95 11.15
C LEU A 172 -1.38 -2.29 10.58
N SER A 173 -1.34 -2.04 9.27
CA SER A 173 -0.21 -1.35 8.64
C SER A 173 -0.05 0.11 9.09
N PHE A 174 -1.17 0.80 9.34
CA PHE A 174 -1.18 2.18 9.79
C PHE A 174 -0.78 2.32 11.26
N PHE A 175 -0.98 1.31 12.11
CA PHE A 175 -0.39 1.29 13.45
C PHE A 175 1.14 1.40 13.40
N PHE A 176 1.77 0.80 12.39
CA PHE A 176 3.21 0.96 12.17
C PHE A 176 3.59 2.36 11.63
N LEU A 177 2.65 3.23 11.26
CA LEU A 177 2.95 4.66 10.99
C LEU A 177 3.11 5.49 12.26
N ILE A 178 2.65 5.01 13.43
CA ILE A 178 2.75 5.79 14.67
C ILE A 178 4.21 6.17 14.95
N PRO A 179 5.20 5.23 14.96
CA PRO A 179 6.59 5.62 15.18
C PRO A 179 7.11 6.63 14.15
N TYR A 180 6.73 6.49 12.87
CA TYR A 180 7.08 7.45 11.82
C TYR A 180 6.59 8.87 12.14
N MET A 181 5.33 9.01 12.58
CA MET A 181 4.76 10.32 12.93
C MET A 181 5.47 11.00 14.10
N TRP A 182 6.15 10.21 14.93
CA TRP A 182 6.96 10.64 16.07
C TRP A 182 8.47 10.61 15.76
N SER A 183 8.83 10.63 14.48
CA SER A 183 10.20 10.67 13.96
C SER A 183 11.07 9.43 14.21
N MET A 184 10.47 8.30 14.62
CA MET A 184 11.15 7.03 14.92
C MET A 184 10.88 5.96 13.84
N ILE A 185 11.20 6.27 12.58
CA ILE A 185 10.86 5.44 11.41
C ILE A 185 11.39 3.99 11.49
N ILE A 186 12.49 3.74 12.21
CA ILE A 186 13.04 2.39 12.36
C ILE A 186 12.03 1.41 12.98
N TYR A 187 11.20 1.85 13.93
CA TYR A 187 10.21 0.95 14.54
C TYR A 187 9.03 0.69 13.60
N SER A 188 8.79 1.56 12.61
CA SER A 188 7.79 1.33 11.57
C SER A 188 8.14 0.14 10.67
N THR A 189 9.42 -0.21 10.54
CA THR A 189 9.83 -1.37 9.71
C THR A 189 9.49 -2.70 10.34
N MET A 190 9.21 -2.76 11.65
CA MET A 190 8.74 -3.98 12.33
C MET A 190 7.42 -4.51 11.74
N GLY A 191 6.65 -3.64 11.06
CA GLY A 191 5.46 -4.04 10.32
C GLY A 191 5.73 -5.10 9.26
N ILE A 192 6.97 -5.27 8.79
CA ILE A 192 7.33 -6.27 7.80
C ILE A 192 7.10 -7.69 8.31
N LEU A 193 7.29 -7.93 9.61
CA LEU A 193 7.09 -9.23 10.27
C LEU A 193 5.63 -9.68 10.21
N ILE A 194 4.69 -8.74 10.08
CA ILE A 194 3.26 -9.02 9.98
C ILE A 194 2.79 -8.97 8.52
N MET A 195 3.24 -7.96 7.76
CA MET A 195 2.75 -7.74 6.40
C MET A 195 3.27 -8.77 5.40
N VAL A 196 4.49 -9.30 5.58
CA VAL A 196 5.01 -10.37 4.71
C VAL A 196 4.16 -11.65 4.84
N PRO A 197 3.91 -12.22 6.04
CA PRO A 197 3.03 -13.37 6.16
C PRO A 197 1.63 -13.15 5.58
N ILE A 198 1.01 -11.99 5.84
CA ILE A 198 -0.31 -11.65 5.29
C ILE A 198 -0.27 -11.68 3.76
N TYR A 199 0.73 -11.01 3.17
CA TYR A 199 0.91 -11.02 1.72
C TYR A 199 1.14 -12.43 1.17
N MET A 200 1.99 -13.23 1.81
CA MET A 200 2.28 -14.61 1.37
C MET A 200 1.06 -15.54 1.40
N VAL A 201 0.12 -15.30 2.30
CA VAL A 201 -1.17 -16.01 2.33
C VAL A 201 -2.06 -15.52 1.18
N LEU A 202 -2.22 -14.20 1.04
CA LEU A 202 -3.15 -13.61 0.07
C LEU A 202 -2.68 -13.72 -1.39
N ARG A 203 -1.37 -13.74 -1.66
CA ARG A 203 -0.85 -13.91 -3.03
C ARG A 203 -1.29 -15.21 -3.69
N LYS A 204 -1.74 -16.21 -2.92
CA LYS A 204 -2.30 -17.46 -3.46
C LYS A 204 -3.57 -17.20 -4.29
N GLU A 205 -4.30 -16.13 -4.00
CA GLU A 205 -5.50 -15.69 -4.72
C GLU A 205 -5.19 -15.10 -6.11
N LEU A 206 -3.92 -14.76 -6.36
CA LEU A 206 -3.45 -14.31 -7.67
C LEU A 206 -3.23 -15.49 -8.62
N LYS A 207 -3.30 -16.74 -8.13
CA LYS A 207 -3.09 -17.94 -8.93
C LYS A 207 -4.31 -18.37 -9.76
#